data_AF-A0A0H4CID2-F1
#
_entry.id   AF-A0A0H4CID2-F1
#
_cell.length_a   1.000
_cell.length_b   1.000
_cell.length_c   1.000
_cell.angle_alpha   90.00
_cell.angle_beta   90.00
_cell.angle_gamma   90.00
#
_symmetry.space_group_name_H-M   'P 1'
#
loop_
_entity.id
_entity.type
_entity.pdbx_description
1 polymer ?
#
loop_
_entity_poly.entity_id
_entity_poly.type
_entity_poly.pdbx_seq_one_letter_code
_entity_poly.pdbx_strand_id
1 'polypeptide(L)'
;MTHAARREPAPWPRPGRRRCRAASPAAALATLALGLTGQLTAQPAAAAPAHVDHPFAGASCYVGSDYTDRPRLRIVDTGTSSVDLAEVTARSCFTRDGGSAGVDARCDYAAVGCAGVRLKLVPLSTPVAGADAFLEAGFTSGALAAGRGTGALRLRPARADWRDFDETGDHSHGTATPYTDAPAVPAYLGTTPAWGAPPA
;
A
#
# COMPACT_ATOMS: atom_id res chain seq x y z
N MET A 1 -45.84 54.64 33.45
CA MET A 1 -44.77 53.63 33.44
C MET A 1 -44.47 53.32 31.99
N THR A 2 -43.22 53.57 31.60
CA THR A 2 -42.72 53.74 30.23
C THR A 2 -42.53 52.39 29.52
N HIS A 3 -43.06 52.30 28.30
CA HIS A 3 -42.84 51.20 27.36
C HIS A 3 -41.41 51.24 26.81
N ALA A 4 -40.64 50.16 27.02
CA ALA A 4 -39.33 49.99 26.40
C ALA A 4 -39.50 49.38 24.99
N ALA A 5 -39.24 50.19 23.96
CA ALA A 5 -39.24 49.76 22.57
C ALA A 5 -37.95 48.98 22.23
N ARG A 6 -38.15 47.80 21.64
CA ARG A 6 -37.12 46.86 21.18
C ARG A 6 -36.42 47.45 19.94
N ARG A 7 -35.08 47.56 19.95
CA ARG A 7 -34.29 48.05 18.82
C ARG A 7 -34.06 46.91 17.82
N GLU A 8 -34.40 47.12 16.56
CA GLU A 8 -34.06 46.23 15.44
C GLU A 8 -32.59 46.43 15.00
N PRO A 9 -31.88 45.36 14.60
CA PRO A 9 -30.51 45.46 14.08
C PRO A 9 -30.47 45.91 12.60
N ALA A 10 -29.43 46.68 12.26
CA ALA A 10 -29.22 47.28 10.95
C ALA A 10 -28.87 46.24 9.85
N PRO A 11 -29.26 46.48 8.58
CA PRO A 11 -28.99 45.56 7.47
C PRO A 11 -27.53 45.62 6.97
N TRP A 12 -27.01 44.46 6.56
CA TRP A 12 -25.66 44.28 6.00
C TRP A 12 -25.49 44.97 4.62
N PRO A 13 -24.28 45.49 4.30
CA PRO A 13 -24.00 46.10 3.01
C PRO A 13 -23.80 45.04 1.91
N ARG A 14 -24.35 45.32 0.71
CA ARG A 14 -24.19 44.49 -0.49
C ARG A 14 -22.87 44.82 -1.21
N PRO A 15 -22.14 43.83 -1.76
CA PRO A 15 -20.92 44.09 -2.53
C PRO A 15 -21.23 44.74 -3.88
N GLY A 16 -20.55 45.86 -4.15
CA GLY A 16 -20.70 46.67 -5.36
C GLY A 16 -20.07 46.04 -6.60
N ARG A 17 -20.81 46.00 -7.70
CA ARG A 17 -20.34 45.62 -9.04
C ARG A 17 -19.35 46.67 -9.57
N ARG A 18 -18.08 46.30 -9.74
CA ARG A 18 -17.10 47.13 -10.45
C ARG A 18 -17.24 46.90 -11.96
N ARG A 19 -17.42 48.00 -12.69
CA ARG A 19 -17.58 48.04 -14.15
C ARG A 19 -16.21 47.93 -14.83
N CYS A 20 -16.16 47.07 -15.85
CA CYS A 20 -15.04 46.94 -16.78
C CYS A 20 -14.77 48.27 -17.51
N ARG A 21 -13.50 48.67 -17.57
CA ARG A 21 -13.02 49.63 -18.57
C ARG A 21 -12.11 48.88 -19.52
N ALA A 22 -12.50 48.86 -20.79
CA ALA A 22 -11.70 48.39 -21.90
C ALA A 22 -10.66 49.45 -22.27
N ALA A 23 -9.44 49.00 -22.55
CA ALA A 23 -8.47 49.72 -23.35
C ALA A 23 -7.57 48.70 -24.07
N SER A 24 -7.69 48.67 -25.40
CA SER A 24 -6.70 48.18 -26.37
C SER A 24 -6.43 49.37 -27.31
N PRO A 25 -5.37 49.41 -28.16
CA PRO A 25 -4.41 48.34 -28.52
C PRO A 25 -2.93 48.80 -28.58
N ALA A 26 -1.98 47.86 -28.68
CA ALA A 26 -0.77 48.00 -29.52
C ALA A 26 -0.08 46.65 -29.68
N ALA A 27 0.22 46.30 -30.93
CA ALA A 27 0.88 45.08 -31.33
C ALA A 27 2.38 45.11 -31.02
N ALA A 28 2.93 43.97 -30.57
CA ALA A 28 4.32 43.61 -30.81
C ALA A 28 4.41 42.08 -30.90
N LEU A 29 4.57 41.60 -32.13
CA LEU A 29 4.98 40.23 -32.43
C LEU A 29 6.46 40.07 -32.02
N ALA A 30 6.74 39.22 -31.04
CA ALA A 30 8.06 38.66 -30.82
C ALA A 30 7.90 37.19 -30.43
N THR A 31 7.86 36.31 -31.43
CA THR A 31 8.10 34.88 -31.26
C THR A 31 9.60 34.66 -31.15
N LEU A 32 10.08 34.18 -30.00
CA LEU A 32 11.18 33.22 -29.99
C LEU A 32 11.12 32.38 -28.71
N ALA A 33 10.82 31.10 -28.91
CA ALA A 33 10.76 30.08 -27.90
C ALA A 33 12.14 29.91 -27.24
N LEU A 34 12.22 30.10 -25.92
CA LEU A 34 13.34 29.57 -25.14
C LEU A 34 12.94 28.19 -24.58
N GLY A 35 13.77 27.22 -24.95
CA GLY A 35 13.52 25.81 -24.80
C GLY A 35 13.31 25.36 -23.36
N LEU A 36 12.26 24.57 -23.18
CA LEU A 36 12.07 23.73 -22.01
C LEU A 36 12.54 22.32 -22.36
N THR A 37 13.84 22.13 -22.59
CA THR A 37 14.42 20.78 -22.66
C THR A 37 14.85 20.37 -21.26
N GLY A 38 13.87 20.18 -20.37
CA GLY A 38 14.07 19.34 -19.20
C GLY A 38 14.13 17.90 -19.70
N GLN A 39 15.32 17.31 -19.74
CA GLN A 39 15.49 15.90 -20.03
C GLN A 39 14.84 15.11 -18.89
N LEU A 40 13.57 14.76 -19.08
CA LEU A 40 12.92 13.66 -18.40
C LEU A 40 13.68 12.40 -18.84
N THR A 41 14.78 12.08 -18.17
CA THR A 41 15.26 10.71 -18.20
C THR A 41 14.22 9.92 -17.42
N ALA A 42 13.24 9.38 -18.15
CA ALA A 42 12.40 8.34 -17.61
C ALA A 42 13.38 7.25 -17.17
N GLN A 43 13.57 7.14 -15.86
CA GLN A 43 14.27 6.01 -15.26
C GLN A 43 13.59 4.78 -15.85
N PRO A 44 14.32 3.86 -16.50
CA PRO A 44 13.68 2.66 -16.99
C PRO A 44 13.05 2.01 -15.76
N ALA A 45 11.72 1.98 -15.71
CA ALA A 45 11.03 1.09 -14.81
C ALA A 45 11.62 -0.27 -15.15
N ALA A 46 12.38 -0.85 -14.22
CA ALA A 46 12.80 -2.22 -14.36
C ALA A 46 11.50 -2.98 -14.61
N ALA A 47 11.30 -3.42 -15.86
CA ALA A 47 10.15 -4.22 -16.18
C ALA A 47 10.20 -5.36 -15.17
N ALA A 48 9.13 -5.49 -14.38
CA ALA A 48 8.95 -6.68 -13.58
C ALA A 48 9.26 -7.85 -14.53
N PRO A 49 10.17 -8.76 -14.16
CA PRO A 49 10.54 -9.84 -15.05
C PRO A 49 9.27 -10.45 -15.59
N ALA A 50 9.25 -10.71 -16.91
CA ALA A 50 8.11 -11.35 -17.56
C ALA A 50 7.65 -12.50 -16.66
N HIS A 51 6.33 -12.61 -16.43
CA HIS A 51 5.72 -13.69 -15.68
C HIS A 51 6.25 -14.99 -16.28
N VAL A 52 7.32 -15.53 -15.68
CA VAL A 52 7.78 -16.85 -16.02
C VAL A 52 6.66 -17.69 -15.46
N ASP A 53 5.90 -18.34 -16.35
CA ASP A 53 5.12 -19.49 -15.99
C ASP A 53 6.12 -20.50 -15.41
N HIS A 54 6.43 -20.34 -14.13
CA HIS A 54 7.30 -21.21 -13.39
C HIS A 54 6.51 -22.53 -13.25
N PRO A 55 7.02 -23.66 -13.73
CA PRO A 55 6.32 -24.95 -13.63
C PRO A 55 6.22 -25.47 -12.18
N PHE A 56 6.61 -24.68 -11.19
CA PHE A 56 6.54 -24.97 -9.77
C PHE A 56 5.31 -24.24 -9.21
N ALA A 57 4.40 -25.01 -8.62
CA ALA A 57 3.08 -24.60 -8.13
C ALA A 57 2.97 -23.10 -7.81
N GLY A 58 2.26 -22.36 -8.68
CA GLY A 58 2.14 -20.91 -8.56
C GLY A 58 1.47 -20.54 -7.24
N ALA A 59 1.99 -19.50 -6.57
CA ALA A 59 1.24 -18.81 -5.54
C ALA A 59 0.80 -17.46 -6.10
N SER A 60 -0.36 -16.97 -5.70
CA SER A 60 -0.75 -15.57 -5.88
C SER A 60 -1.07 -14.97 -4.53
N CYS A 61 -0.56 -13.77 -4.27
CA CYS A 61 -0.88 -13.03 -3.06
C CYS A 61 -1.82 -11.89 -3.40
N TYR A 62 -2.86 -11.74 -2.59
CA TYR A 62 -3.85 -10.68 -2.71
C TYR A 62 -3.82 -9.78 -1.49
N VAL A 63 -4.03 -8.48 -1.68
CA VAL A 63 -4.19 -7.50 -0.60
C VAL A 63 -5.60 -6.91 -0.61
N GLY A 64 -6.16 -6.63 0.58
CA GLY A 64 -7.37 -5.83 0.76
C GLY A 64 -7.18 -4.75 1.83
N SER A 65 -7.96 -3.68 1.79
CA SER A 65 -7.86 -2.52 2.67
C SER A 65 -8.65 -2.74 3.96
N ASP A 66 -8.13 -2.28 5.09
CA ASP A 66 -8.97 -1.83 6.20
C ASP A 66 -8.23 -0.83 7.10
N TYR A 67 -9.02 0.00 7.78
CA TYR A 67 -8.78 1.33 8.38
C TYR A 67 -7.63 1.51 9.40
N THR A 68 -6.63 0.65 9.48
CA THR A 68 -5.48 0.80 10.39
C THR A 68 -4.44 -0.26 10.07
N ASP A 69 -3.28 0.10 9.52
CA ASP A 69 -1.96 -0.57 9.56
C ASP A 69 -1.95 -2.11 9.55
N ARG A 70 -2.87 -2.75 8.83
CA ARG A 70 -3.15 -4.18 8.96
C ARG A 70 -3.16 -4.84 7.59
N PRO A 71 -2.06 -5.50 7.19
CA PRO A 71 -2.07 -6.24 5.95
C PRO A 71 -3.15 -7.32 6.00
N ARG A 72 -4.08 -7.24 5.05
CA ARG A 72 -5.06 -8.29 4.78
C ARG A 72 -4.60 -9.06 3.59
N LEU A 73 -4.22 -10.30 3.83
CA LEU A 73 -3.63 -11.15 2.81
C LEU A 73 -4.54 -12.33 2.50
N ARG A 74 -4.47 -12.80 1.26
CA ARG A 74 -4.92 -14.13 0.87
C ARG A 74 -3.86 -14.71 -0.04
N ILE A 75 -3.46 -15.94 0.22
CA ILE A 75 -2.54 -16.68 -0.66
C ILE A 75 -3.36 -17.75 -1.36
N VAL A 76 -3.22 -17.85 -2.68
CA VAL A 76 -3.91 -18.85 -3.52
C VAL A 76 -2.85 -19.68 -4.23
N ASP A 77 -3.01 -21.00 -4.21
CA ASP A 77 -2.27 -21.91 -5.08
C ASP A 77 -2.91 -21.88 -6.47
N THR A 78 -2.19 -21.34 -7.46
CA THR A 78 -2.57 -21.27 -8.86
C THR A 78 -1.92 -22.38 -9.70
N GLY A 79 -1.16 -23.27 -9.07
CA GLY A 79 -0.57 -24.45 -9.68
C GLY A 79 -1.58 -25.57 -9.97
N THR A 80 -1.03 -26.72 -10.38
CA THR A 80 -1.80 -27.93 -10.75
C THR A 80 -1.68 -29.07 -9.74
N SER A 81 -0.85 -28.92 -8.71
CA SER A 81 -0.61 -29.89 -7.65
C SER A 81 -0.64 -29.21 -6.29
N SER A 82 -1.06 -29.93 -5.25
CA SER A 82 -1.07 -29.39 -3.89
C SER A 82 0.34 -29.00 -3.43
N VAL A 83 0.44 -27.88 -2.71
CA VAL A 83 1.68 -27.44 -2.04
C VAL A 83 1.61 -27.69 -0.54
N ASP A 84 2.77 -27.99 0.06
CA ASP A 84 2.91 -27.97 1.52
C ASP A 84 2.81 -26.52 2.01
N LEU A 85 1.77 -26.23 2.77
CA LEU A 85 1.53 -24.89 3.30
C LEU A 85 2.64 -24.48 4.28
N ALA A 86 3.39 -25.43 4.85
CA ALA A 86 4.53 -25.14 5.71
C ALA A 86 5.68 -24.45 4.97
N GLU A 87 5.78 -24.64 3.65
CA GLU A 87 6.78 -24.01 2.79
C GLU A 87 6.33 -22.65 2.25
N VAL A 88 5.04 -22.33 2.36
CA VAL A 88 4.49 -21.07 1.84
C VAL A 88 4.81 -19.92 2.79
N THR A 89 5.40 -18.85 2.25
CA THR A 89 5.53 -17.56 2.93
C THR A 89 5.11 -16.39 2.05
N ALA A 90 4.61 -15.31 2.66
CA ALA A 90 4.36 -14.04 2.00
C ALA A 90 4.96 -12.89 2.83
N ARG A 91 5.53 -11.88 2.17
CA ARG A 91 6.24 -10.76 2.79
C ARG A 91 5.54 -9.45 2.50
N SER A 92 4.98 -8.82 3.53
CA SER A 92 4.52 -7.44 3.46
C SER A 92 5.69 -6.53 3.85
N CYS A 93 6.24 -5.81 2.88
CA CYS A 93 7.39 -4.92 2.99
C CYS A 93 6.94 -3.48 3.25
N PHE A 94 7.52 -2.83 4.25
CA PHE A 94 7.09 -1.52 4.73
C PHE A 94 8.24 -0.78 5.44
N THR A 95 8.05 0.51 5.71
CA THR A 95 8.95 1.32 6.52
C THR A 95 8.48 1.34 7.97
N ARG A 96 9.41 1.34 8.93
CA ARG A 96 9.08 1.39 10.37
C ARG A 96 9.12 2.82 10.92
N ASP A 97 8.97 3.83 10.07
CA ASP A 97 8.88 5.25 10.39
C ASP A 97 9.97 5.78 11.32
N GLY A 98 11.22 5.65 10.88
CA GLY A 98 12.37 6.07 11.67
C GLY A 98 12.95 4.96 12.54
N GLY A 99 12.74 3.69 12.16
CA GLY A 99 13.40 2.54 12.76
C GLY A 99 12.91 2.18 14.16
N SER A 100 11.62 2.44 14.45
CA SER A 100 10.89 2.12 15.69
C SER A 100 11.53 1.05 16.58
N ALA A 101 11.63 1.36 17.88
CA ALA A 101 12.06 0.44 18.93
C ALA A 101 11.11 -0.78 19.01
N GLY A 102 11.37 -1.82 18.23
CA GLY A 102 10.55 -3.03 18.20
C GLY A 102 9.21 -2.84 17.48
N VAL A 103 8.90 -3.78 16.58
CA VAL A 103 7.54 -3.96 16.04
C VAL A 103 7.11 -5.38 16.41
N ASP A 104 5.98 -5.48 17.08
CA ASP A 104 5.33 -6.76 17.35
C ASP A 104 4.34 -7.08 16.23
N ALA A 105 4.11 -8.36 15.96
CA ALA A 105 3.14 -8.79 14.96
C ALA A 105 2.11 -9.74 15.59
N ARG A 106 0.83 -9.54 15.27
CA ARG A 106 -0.27 -10.40 15.71
C ARG A 106 -1.13 -10.87 14.55
N CYS A 107 -1.68 -12.08 14.68
CA CYS A 107 -2.73 -12.57 13.82
C CYS A 107 -4.08 -12.24 14.47
N ASP A 108 -4.88 -11.40 13.81
CA ASP A 108 -6.20 -11.00 14.30
C ASP A 108 -7.32 -11.91 13.82
N TYR A 109 -7.08 -12.53 12.67
CA TYR A 109 -7.96 -13.51 12.06
C TYR A 109 -7.20 -14.25 10.97
N ALA A 110 -7.43 -15.54 10.87
CA ALA A 110 -7.03 -16.34 9.72
C ALA A 110 -8.10 -17.39 9.48
N ALA A 111 -8.55 -17.55 8.23
CA ALA A 111 -9.48 -18.62 7.88
C ALA A 111 -8.88 -20.01 8.11
N VAL A 112 -7.54 -20.13 7.99
CA VAL A 112 -6.75 -21.31 8.38
C VAL A 112 -6.48 -21.42 9.89
N GLY A 113 -6.97 -20.49 10.70
CA GLY A 113 -6.75 -20.41 12.14
C GLY A 113 -5.42 -19.75 12.51
N CYS A 114 -5.46 -18.75 13.41
CA CYS A 114 -4.26 -18.01 13.80
C CYS A 114 -3.21 -18.87 14.52
N ALA A 115 -3.60 -19.94 15.21
CA ALA A 115 -2.67 -20.89 15.81
C ALA A 115 -1.76 -21.56 14.76
N GLY A 116 -2.23 -21.64 13.51
CA GLY A 116 -1.47 -22.18 12.39
C GLY A 116 -0.56 -21.18 11.70
N VAL A 117 -0.64 -19.88 12.01
CA VAL A 117 0.10 -18.81 11.33
C VAL A 117 1.36 -18.44 12.11
N ARG A 118 2.51 -18.42 11.44
CA ARG A 118 3.78 -17.91 11.96
C ARG A 118 4.00 -16.51 11.40
N LEU A 119 4.32 -15.56 12.29
CA LEU A 119 4.65 -14.19 11.93
C LEU A 119 6.07 -13.87 12.35
N LYS A 120 6.84 -13.25 11.45
CA LYS A 120 8.19 -12.79 11.74
C LYS A 120 8.39 -11.39 11.17
N LEU A 121 8.80 -10.47 12.03
CA LEU A 121 9.32 -9.19 11.57
C LEU A 121 10.81 -9.36 11.23
N VAL A 122 11.20 -8.94 10.02
CA VAL A 122 12.59 -9.00 9.56
C VAL A 122 13.03 -7.63 9.05
N PRO A 123 13.95 -6.95 9.75
CA PRO A 123 14.63 -5.77 9.22
C PRO A 123 15.42 -6.09 7.95
N LEU A 124 15.40 -5.20 6.96
CA LEU A 124 16.31 -5.29 5.82
C LEU A 124 17.72 -4.92 6.29
N SER A 125 18.72 -5.67 5.82
CA SER A 125 20.14 -5.35 6.10
C SER A 125 20.55 -4.00 5.53
N THR A 126 19.95 -3.65 4.39
CA THR A 126 20.08 -2.35 3.73
C THR A 126 18.67 -1.85 3.44
N PRO A 127 18.17 -0.82 4.16
CA PRO A 127 16.91 -0.19 3.83
C PRO A 127 16.92 0.38 2.40
N VAL A 128 15.78 0.30 1.74
CA VAL A 128 15.55 0.80 0.38
C VAL A 128 14.35 1.75 0.36
N ALA A 129 14.09 2.39 -0.77
CA ALA A 129 12.92 3.26 -0.88
C ALA A 129 11.63 2.44 -0.65
N GLY A 130 10.79 2.88 0.29
CA GLY A 130 9.53 2.23 0.62
C GLY A 130 9.63 0.97 1.48
N ALA A 131 10.82 0.56 1.94
CA ALA A 131 10.94 -0.52 2.91
C ALA A 131 12.23 -0.48 3.73
N ASP A 132 12.10 -0.68 5.04
CA ASP A 132 13.23 -0.98 5.94
C ASP A 132 13.06 -2.31 6.69
N ALA A 133 11.91 -2.98 6.52
CA ALA A 133 11.59 -4.29 7.06
C ALA A 133 10.49 -4.97 6.23
N PHE A 134 10.26 -6.24 6.53
CA PHE A 134 9.06 -6.95 6.13
C PHE A 134 8.45 -7.77 7.27
N LEU A 135 7.13 -7.89 7.25
CA LEU A 135 6.38 -8.89 8.00
C LEU A 135 6.23 -10.13 7.12
N GLU A 136 6.90 -11.21 7.51
CA GLU A 136 6.75 -12.52 6.89
C GLU A 136 5.64 -13.30 7.57
N ALA A 137 4.63 -13.69 6.78
CA ALA A 137 3.59 -14.62 7.18
C ALA A 137 3.88 -15.99 6.57
N GLY A 138 3.92 -17.02 7.40
CA GLY A 138 4.00 -18.43 6.98
C GLY A 138 3.10 -19.32 7.84
N PHE A 139 3.16 -20.63 7.65
CA PHE A 139 2.20 -21.55 8.28
C PHE A 139 2.86 -22.76 8.91
N THR A 140 2.41 -23.19 10.08
CA THR A 140 2.99 -24.30 10.83
C THR A 140 2.96 -25.64 10.09
N SER A 141 1.84 -25.94 9.42
CA SER A 141 1.59 -27.18 8.68
C SER A 141 0.38 -27.01 7.79
N GLY A 142 0.13 -27.99 6.91
CA GLY A 142 -1.09 -28.10 6.12
C GLY A 142 -0.78 -28.32 4.65
N ALA A 143 -1.83 -28.53 3.87
CA ALA A 143 -1.72 -28.63 2.41
C ALA A 143 -2.66 -27.59 1.80
N LEU A 144 -2.14 -26.82 0.85
CA LEU A 144 -2.97 -25.96 0.01
C LEU A 144 -3.21 -26.73 -1.29
N ALA A 145 -4.46 -27.10 -1.55
CA ALA A 145 -4.81 -27.81 -2.77
C ALA A 145 -4.78 -26.84 -3.97
N ALA A 146 -4.47 -27.38 -5.15
CA ALA A 146 -4.49 -26.63 -6.40
C ALA A 146 -5.81 -25.85 -6.59
N GLY A 147 -5.70 -24.58 -6.94
CA GLY A 147 -6.85 -23.66 -7.12
C GLY A 147 -7.52 -23.24 -5.81
N ARG A 148 -6.99 -23.60 -4.63
CA ARG A 148 -7.50 -23.18 -3.32
C ARG A 148 -6.61 -22.12 -2.71
N GLY A 149 -7.19 -21.36 -1.78
CA GLY A 149 -6.48 -20.33 -1.04
C GLY A 149 -6.60 -20.51 0.47
N THR A 150 -5.73 -19.83 1.20
CA THR A 150 -5.70 -19.75 2.67
C THR A 150 -6.95 -19.10 3.26
N GLY A 151 -7.87 -18.62 2.44
CA GLY A 151 -8.90 -17.67 2.84
C GLY A 151 -8.27 -16.35 3.32
N ALA A 152 -9.05 -15.57 4.07
CA ALA A 152 -8.59 -14.28 4.56
C ALA A 152 -7.60 -14.44 5.74
N LEU A 153 -6.51 -13.68 5.69
CA LEU A 153 -5.55 -13.45 6.76
C LEU A 153 -5.61 -11.97 7.12
N ARG A 154 -5.77 -11.65 8.39
CA ARG A 154 -5.74 -10.28 8.91
C ARG A 154 -4.63 -10.21 9.95
N LEU A 155 -3.56 -9.53 9.57
CA LEU A 155 -2.35 -9.41 10.36
C LEU A 155 -2.24 -7.99 10.89
N ARG A 156 -1.57 -7.82 12.03
CA ARG A 156 -1.38 -6.53 12.67
C ARG A 156 0.06 -6.38 13.15
N PRO A 157 0.96 -5.76 12.35
CA PRO A 157 2.13 -5.13 12.92
C PRO A 157 1.70 -4.01 13.87
N ALA A 158 2.41 -3.83 14.97
CA ALA A 158 2.19 -2.75 15.92
C ALA A 158 3.54 -2.26 16.44
N ARG A 159 3.76 -0.96 16.36
CA ARG A 159 4.94 -0.34 16.97
C ARG A 159 4.88 -0.48 18.49
N ALA A 160 6.02 -0.73 19.14
CA ALA A 160 6.03 -0.89 20.60
C ALA A 160 5.62 0.39 21.35
N ASP A 161 5.77 1.56 20.72
CA ASP A 161 5.32 2.85 21.24
C ASP A 161 3.84 3.15 20.94
N TRP A 162 3.11 2.22 20.32
CA TRP A 162 1.69 2.30 19.98
C TRP A 162 1.31 3.48 19.08
N ARG A 163 2.28 4.06 18.38
CA ARG A 163 1.97 5.01 17.32
C ARG A 163 1.54 4.26 16.07
N ASP A 164 0.74 4.95 15.27
CA ASP A 164 0.36 4.48 13.93
C ASP A 164 1.60 4.50 13.02
N PHE A 165 1.57 3.66 11.99
CA PHE A 165 2.51 3.70 10.90
C PHE A 165 2.13 4.79 9.90
N ASP A 166 3.12 5.42 9.25
CA ASP A 166 2.90 6.19 8.03
C ASP A 166 3.04 5.25 6.83
N GLU A 167 1.92 4.69 6.37
CA GLU A 167 1.93 3.77 5.24
C GLU A 167 2.21 4.44 3.88
N THR A 168 2.42 5.76 3.87
CA THR A 168 2.64 6.53 2.65
C THR A 168 3.96 6.14 1.98
N GLY A 169 3.86 5.48 0.83
CA GLY A 169 5.02 5.09 0.03
C GLY A 169 5.64 3.76 0.46
N ASP A 170 5.01 3.03 1.38
CA ASP A 170 5.40 1.66 1.71
C ASP A 170 5.21 0.71 0.51
N HIS A 171 6.19 -0.14 0.25
CA HIS A 171 6.25 -1.01 -0.93
C HIS A 171 5.01 -1.88 -1.08
N SER A 172 4.59 -2.55 -0.01
CA SER A 172 3.46 -3.48 -0.01
C SER A 172 2.12 -2.83 0.32
N HIS A 173 2.06 -1.51 0.51
CA HIS A 173 0.80 -0.85 0.84
C HIS A 173 -0.17 -0.90 -0.36
N GLY A 174 -1.45 -1.17 -0.07
CA GLY A 174 -2.49 -1.28 -1.08
C GLY A 174 -3.80 -0.68 -0.60
N THR A 175 -4.54 -0.04 -1.51
CA THR A 175 -5.77 0.70 -1.20
C THR A 175 -7.05 0.00 -1.67
N ALA A 176 -6.93 -1.20 -2.24
CA ALA A 176 -8.07 -1.93 -2.78
C ALA A 176 -8.98 -2.45 -1.66
N THR A 177 -10.29 -2.23 -1.77
CA THR A 177 -11.28 -2.75 -0.80
C THR A 177 -11.55 -4.25 -0.94
N PRO A 178 -11.75 -4.81 -2.16
CA PRO A 178 -11.69 -6.26 -2.35
C PRO A 178 -10.24 -6.75 -2.43
N TYR A 179 -10.04 -8.05 -2.23
CA TYR A 179 -8.77 -8.70 -2.53
C TYR A 179 -8.42 -8.52 -4.01
N THR A 180 -7.26 -7.93 -4.28
CA THR A 180 -6.69 -7.77 -5.62
C THR A 180 -5.27 -8.34 -5.66
N ASP A 181 -4.81 -8.73 -6.84
CA ASP A 181 -3.41 -9.16 -7.05
C ASP A 181 -2.44 -8.13 -6.46
N ALA A 182 -1.50 -8.61 -5.65
CA ALA A 182 -0.55 -7.78 -4.93
C ALA A 182 0.89 -8.15 -5.35
N PRO A 183 1.37 -7.70 -6.52
CA PRO A 183 2.73 -8.01 -6.99
C PRO A 183 3.82 -7.40 -6.09
N ALA A 184 3.47 -6.41 -5.28
CA ALA A 184 4.37 -5.82 -4.29
C ALA A 184 4.37 -6.55 -2.93
N VAL A 185 3.68 -7.69 -2.81
CA VAL A 185 3.74 -8.59 -1.64
C VAL A 185 4.37 -9.91 -2.11
N PRO A 186 5.70 -10.07 -2.05
CA PRO A 186 6.36 -11.27 -2.55
C PRO A 186 5.93 -12.51 -1.80
N ALA A 187 5.74 -13.61 -2.51
CA ALA A 187 5.52 -14.92 -1.91
C ALA A 187 6.54 -15.95 -2.38
N TYR A 188 6.80 -16.93 -1.54
CA TYR A 188 7.83 -17.94 -1.74
C TYR A 188 7.29 -19.33 -1.39
N LEU A 189 7.84 -20.33 -2.08
CA LEU A 189 7.80 -21.74 -1.68
C LEU A 189 9.21 -22.13 -1.22
N GLY A 190 9.36 -22.36 0.08
CA GLY A 190 10.67 -22.48 0.72
C GLY A 190 11.47 -21.20 0.51
N THR A 191 12.60 -21.31 -0.17
CA THR A 191 13.45 -20.15 -0.53
C THR A 191 13.23 -19.65 -1.97
N THR A 192 12.38 -20.33 -2.74
CA THR A 192 12.17 -20.04 -4.16
C THR A 192 11.08 -18.98 -4.34
N PRO A 193 11.35 -17.86 -5.05
CA PRO A 193 10.31 -16.89 -5.39
C PRO A 193 9.19 -17.55 -6.20
N ALA A 194 7.95 -17.34 -5.79
CA ALA A 194 6.76 -17.89 -6.43
C ALA A 194 5.79 -16.80 -6.93
N TRP A 195 5.86 -15.59 -6.36
CA TRP A 195 4.99 -14.46 -6.71
C TRP A 195 5.65 -13.12 -6.38
N GLY A 196 5.35 -12.10 -7.19
CA GLY A 196 5.68 -10.71 -6.90
C GLY A 196 7.18 -10.41 -6.87
N ALA A 197 7.51 -9.17 -6.55
CA ALA A 197 8.88 -8.68 -6.51
C ALA A 197 9.17 -7.96 -5.19
N PRO A 198 10.30 -8.27 -4.51
CA PRO A 198 10.74 -7.52 -3.33
C PRO A 198 11.05 -6.06 -3.71
N PRO A 199 11.11 -5.15 -2.72
CA PRO A 199 11.51 -3.77 -2.98
C PRO A 199 12.95 -3.73 -3.54
N ALA A 200 13.18 -2.79 -4.44
CA ALA A 200 14.44 -2.62 -5.18
C ALA A 200 15.35 -1.55 -4.55
#